data_AF-A0A5N6YYL5-F1
#
_entry.id   AF-A0A5N6YYL5-F1
#
_cell.length_a   1.000
_cell.length_b   1.000
_cell.length_c   1.000
_cell.angle_alpha   90.00
_cell.angle_beta   90.00
_cell.angle_gamma   90.00
#
_symmetry.space_group_name_H-M   'P 1'
#
loop_
_entity.id
_entity.type
_entity.pdbx_description
1 polymer ?
#
loop_
_entity_poly.entity_id
_entity_poly.type
_entity_poly.pdbx_seq_one_letter_code
_entity_poly.pdbx_strand_id
1 'polypeptide(L)'
;MAVGADLVLNFADGGLPTTCGDPTEVGEVSLGILHEFTKVSPDLIFVKFGSCLLSYYNALPVLDSLEFRQHIVSLILTAEDTAAAWGLKRAMEEHEMAVTLITDPLVNNVDYVSYIEEELGCLRRATRTSSLFISQGLENT
;
A
#
# COMPACT_ATOMS: atom_id res chain seq x y z
N MET A 1 -29.30 -2.63 0.56
CA MET A 1 -28.06 -2.46 1.31
C MET A 1 -27.00 -2.02 0.32
N ALA A 2 -26.37 -0.87 0.53
CA ALA A 2 -25.24 -0.47 -0.30
C ALA A 2 -24.09 -1.43 -0.02
N VAL A 3 -23.45 -1.93 -1.08
CA VAL A 3 -22.28 -2.80 -0.99
C VAL A 3 -21.10 -1.90 -1.35
N GLY A 4 -20.21 -1.62 -0.40
CA GLY A 4 -19.11 -0.67 -0.58
C GLY A 4 -18.41 -0.33 0.72
N ALA A 5 -17.39 0.54 0.65
CA ALA A 5 -16.74 1.09 1.84
C ALA A 5 -17.65 2.13 2.52
N ASP A 6 -17.65 2.16 3.85
CA ASP A 6 -18.47 3.10 4.63
C ASP A 6 -17.95 4.55 4.56
N LEU A 7 -16.63 4.72 4.46
CA LEU A 7 -15.94 6.00 4.31
C LEU A 7 -14.83 5.87 3.27
N VAL A 8 -14.72 6.86 2.37
CA VAL A 8 -13.64 6.96 1.39
C VAL A 8 -13.08 8.38 1.45
N LEU A 9 -11.76 8.48 1.65
CA LEU A 9 -11.02 9.74 1.66
C LEU A 9 -9.92 9.67 0.60
N ASN A 10 -9.72 10.75 -0.15
CA ASN A 10 -8.67 10.89 -1.16
C ASN A 10 -8.12 12.32 -1.13
N PHE A 11 -6.82 12.47 -1.32
CA PHE A 11 -6.14 13.75 -1.46
C PHE A 11 -5.31 13.85 -2.75
N ALA A 12 -5.23 12.78 -3.54
CA ALA A 12 -4.53 12.77 -4.82
C ALA A 12 -5.16 13.74 -5.82
N ASP A 13 -6.50 13.83 -5.86
CA ASP A 13 -7.23 14.74 -6.74
C ASP A 13 -7.06 16.21 -6.35
N GLY A 14 -6.57 16.48 -5.12
CA GLY A 14 -6.22 17.82 -4.64
C GLY A 14 -4.85 18.30 -5.11
N GLY A 15 -4.10 17.47 -5.85
CA GLY A 15 -2.81 17.85 -6.42
C GLY A 15 -1.62 17.78 -5.46
N LEU A 16 -1.85 17.40 -4.19
CA LEU A 16 -0.80 17.37 -3.17
C LEU A 16 0.35 16.41 -3.55
N PRO A 17 0.11 15.13 -3.90
CA PRO A 17 1.21 14.25 -4.30
C PRO A 17 1.73 14.53 -5.74
N THR A 18 1.05 15.33 -6.56
CA THR A 18 1.37 15.48 -8.00
C THR A 18 1.98 16.82 -8.40
N THR A 19 1.73 17.89 -7.65
CA THR A 19 2.05 19.28 -8.07
C THR A 19 2.74 20.13 -7.00
N CYS A 20 2.62 19.77 -5.72
CA CYS A 20 3.18 20.55 -4.61
C CYS A 20 3.82 19.69 -3.49
N GLY A 21 4.08 18.40 -3.74
CA GLY A 21 4.36 17.44 -2.67
C GLY A 21 5.72 17.65 -2.00
N ASP A 22 5.78 18.50 -0.98
CA ASP A 22 6.75 18.31 0.10
C ASP A 22 6.50 16.92 0.71
N PRO A 23 7.49 16.01 0.72
CA PRO A 23 7.36 14.71 1.36
C PRO A 23 6.82 14.79 2.80
N THR A 24 7.18 15.87 3.52
CA THR A 24 6.71 16.11 4.89
C THR A 24 5.20 16.33 4.93
N GLU A 25 4.69 17.24 4.09
CA GLU A 25 3.26 17.56 4.02
C GLU A 25 2.44 16.34 3.57
N VAL A 26 2.94 15.56 2.61
CA VAL A 26 2.28 14.31 2.18
C VAL A 26 2.21 13.30 3.33
N GLY A 27 3.26 13.18 4.14
CA GLY A 27 3.27 12.37 5.36
C GLY A 27 2.24 12.83 6.38
N GLU A 28 2.24 14.12 6.71
CA GLU A 28 1.31 14.72 7.68
C GLU A 28 -0.15 14.57 7.26
N VAL A 29 -0.48 14.81 5.98
CA VAL A 29 -1.84 14.62 5.46
C VAL A 29 -2.24 13.15 5.48
N SER A 30 -1.32 12.22 5.17
CA SER A 30 -1.60 10.78 5.23
C SER A 30 -1.94 10.34 6.66
N LEU A 31 -1.22 10.84 7.66
CA LEU A 31 -1.52 10.62 9.08
C LEU A 31 -2.84 11.29 9.50
N GLY A 32 -3.11 12.49 9.02
CA GLY A 32 -4.38 13.20 9.27
C GLY A 32 -5.60 12.42 8.72
N ILE A 33 -5.48 11.85 7.53
CA ILE A 33 -6.53 10.99 6.95
C ILE A 33 -6.70 9.72 7.78
N LEU A 34 -5.60 9.08 8.20
CA LEU A 34 -5.66 7.92 9.07
C LEU A 34 -6.37 8.25 10.40
N HIS A 35 -6.07 9.42 10.97
CA HIS A 35 -6.75 9.95 12.14
C HIS A 35 -8.25 10.15 11.92
N GLU A 36 -8.70 10.70 10.79
CA GLU A 36 -10.12 10.84 10.48
C GLU A 36 -10.85 9.48 10.41
N PHE A 37 -10.21 8.45 9.85
CA PHE A 37 -10.77 7.10 9.86
C PHE A 37 -10.99 6.57 11.28
N THR A 38 -10.14 6.91 12.26
CA THR A 38 -10.33 6.45 13.65
C THR A 38 -11.66 6.91 14.26
N LYS A 39 -12.21 8.04 13.79
CA LYS A 39 -13.46 8.62 14.33
C LYS A 39 -14.71 7.83 13.96
N VAL A 40 -14.62 6.98 12.94
CA VAL A 40 -15.72 6.11 12.49
C VAL A 40 -15.54 4.65 12.90
N SER A 41 -14.51 4.35 13.71
CA SER A 41 -14.21 3.02 14.25
C SER A 41 -14.30 1.87 13.21
N PRO A 42 -13.55 1.96 12.09
CA PRO A 42 -13.61 0.97 11.03
C PRO A 42 -12.97 -0.34 11.48
N ASP A 43 -13.52 -1.48 11.05
CA ASP A 43 -12.91 -2.79 11.27
C ASP A 43 -11.59 -2.95 10.48
N LEU A 44 -11.49 -2.31 9.30
CA LEU A 44 -10.35 -2.40 8.40
C LEU A 44 -10.21 -1.11 7.58
N ILE A 45 -8.97 -0.63 7.44
CA ILE A 45 -8.64 0.50 6.57
C ILE A 45 -7.83 -0.02 5.38
N PHE A 46 -8.24 0.40 4.19
CA PHE A 46 -7.59 0.05 2.94
C PHE A 46 -6.95 1.29 2.33
N VAL A 47 -5.63 1.29 2.25
CA VAL A 47 -4.88 2.42 1.68
C VAL A 47 -4.33 2.02 0.33
N LYS A 48 -4.64 2.80 -0.69
CA LYS A 48 -4.08 2.62 -2.03
C LYS A 48 -3.12 3.76 -2.32
N PHE A 49 -1.86 3.41 -2.52
CA PHE A 49 -0.88 4.31 -3.14
C PHE A 49 -1.04 4.25 -4.66
N GLY A 50 -0.66 5.35 -5.34
CA GLY A 50 -0.84 5.53 -6.78
C GLY A 50 -0.08 4.53 -7.66
N SER A 51 0.08 4.86 -8.93
CA SER A 51 0.54 3.93 -9.98
C SER A 51 1.98 3.41 -9.82
N CYS A 52 2.84 4.09 -9.06
CA CYS A 52 4.23 3.68 -8.91
C CYS A 52 4.82 4.11 -7.57
N LEU A 53 5.42 3.18 -6.85
CA LEU A 53 6.08 3.39 -5.56
C LEU A 53 7.30 4.32 -5.66
N LEU A 54 8.10 4.16 -6.73
CA LEU A 54 9.34 4.93 -6.98
C LEU A 54 9.09 6.26 -7.70
N SER A 55 7.84 6.71 -7.74
CA SER A 55 7.48 7.94 -8.44
C SER A 55 7.58 9.16 -7.53
N TYR A 56 7.43 10.34 -8.13
CA TYR A 56 7.38 11.62 -7.42
C TYR A 56 6.12 11.84 -6.57
N TYR A 57 5.30 10.80 -6.36
CA TYR A 57 4.08 10.86 -5.55
C TYR A 57 4.33 10.69 -4.04
N ASN A 58 5.60 10.65 -3.61
CA ASN A 58 6.02 10.58 -2.21
C ASN A 58 5.40 9.43 -1.39
N ALA A 59 5.11 8.29 -2.04
CA ALA A 59 4.61 7.10 -1.34
C ALA A 59 5.64 6.54 -0.35
N LEU A 60 6.91 6.45 -0.75
CA LEU A 60 7.99 5.94 0.12
C LEU A 60 8.16 6.76 1.41
N PRO A 61 8.25 8.11 1.38
CA PRO A 61 8.26 8.92 2.59
C PRO A 61 7.13 8.61 3.59
N VAL A 62 5.91 8.36 3.11
CA VAL A 62 4.78 7.97 3.97
C VAL A 62 5.03 6.60 4.59
N LEU A 63 5.50 5.64 3.79
CA LEU A 63 5.78 4.29 4.25
C LEU A 63 7.00 4.20 5.18
N ASP A 64 7.91 5.18 5.13
CA ASP A 64 9.08 5.34 5.99
C ASP A 64 8.79 6.01 7.34
N SER A 65 7.67 6.74 7.46
CA SER A 65 7.22 7.25 8.75
C SER A 65 6.92 6.10 9.69
N LEU A 66 7.58 6.09 10.85
CA LEU A 66 7.32 5.11 11.90
C LEU A 66 5.88 5.22 12.42
N GLU A 67 5.37 6.46 12.52
CA GLU A 67 4.00 6.76 12.94
C GLU A 67 2.97 6.13 12.01
N PHE A 68 3.24 6.09 10.70
CA PHE A 68 2.36 5.45 9.73
C PHE A 68 2.57 3.93 9.70
N ARG A 69 3.83 3.50 9.66
CA ARG A 69 4.25 2.11 9.49
C ARG A 69 3.74 1.19 10.59
N GLN A 70 3.69 1.66 11.84
CA GLN A 70 3.21 0.86 12.97
C GLN A 70 1.75 0.38 12.82
N HIS A 71 0.97 1.00 11.94
CA HIS A 71 -0.43 0.62 11.68
C HIS A 71 -0.56 -0.38 10.51
N ILE A 72 0.52 -0.62 9.77
CA ILE A 72 0.51 -1.52 8.62
C ILE A 72 0.57 -2.97 9.11
N VAL A 73 -0.44 -3.77 8.74
CA VAL A 73 -0.48 -5.20 9.06
C VAL A 73 -0.21 -6.09 7.85
N SER A 74 -0.42 -5.59 6.64
CA SER A 74 -0.17 -6.35 5.42
C SER A 74 0.05 -5.44 4.23
N LEU A 75 1.18 -5.63 3.55
CA LEU A 75 1.57 -4.91 2.34
C LEU A 75 1.35 -5.80 1.11
N ILE A 76 0.53 -5.33 0.17
CA ILE A 76 0.30 -5.99 -1.12
C ILE A 76 0.91 -5.15 -2.23
N LEU A 77 1.70 -5.81 -3.07
CA LEU A 77 2.29 -5.21 -4.27
C LEU A 77 1.52 -5.65 -5.51
N THR A 78 1.44 -4.75 -6.49
CA THR A 78 0.93 -5.07 -7.82
C THR A 78 2.04 -4.98 -8.84
N ALA A 79 2.20 -6.06 -9.60
CA ALA A 79 3.25 -6.17 -10.60
C ALA A 79 2.69 -6.69 -11.91
N GLU A 80 3.15 -6.10 -13.02
CA GLU A 80 2.74 -6.49 -14.37
C GLU A 80 3.57 -7.67 -14.90
N ASP A 81 4.84 -7.76 -14.48
CA ASP A 81 5.79 -8.81 -14.87
C ASP A 81 6.72 -9.21 -13.70
N THR A 82 7.57 -10.23 -13.93
CA THR A 82 8.47 -10.77 -12.90
C THR A 82 9.59 -9.79 -12.52
N ALA A 83 10.01 -8.92 -13.44
CA ALA A 83 11.04 -7.92 -13.17
C ALA A 83 10.47 -6.80 -12.27
N ALA A 84 9.23 -6.37 -12.51
CA ALA A 84 8.51 -5.43 -11.66
C ALA A 84 8.26 -6.03 -10.27
N ALA A 85 7.85 -7.30 -10.18
CA ALA A 85 7.67 -7.99 -8.90
C ALA A 85 8.97 -8.07 -8.09
N TRP A 86 10.06 -8.44 -8.75
CA TRP A 86 11.38 -8.48 -8.14
C TRP A 86 11.83 -7.11 -7.66
N GLY A 87 11.73 -6.08 -8.53
CA GLY A 87 12.15 -4.72 -8.21
C GLY A 87 11.36 -4.11 -7.05
N LEU A 88 10.03 -4.28 -7.05
CA LEU A 88 9.19 -3.81 -5.96
C LEU A 88 9.50 -4.54 -4.65
N LYS A 89 9.72 -5.86 -4.68
CA LYS A 89 10.11 -6.61 -3.48
C LYS A 89 11.46 -6.12 -2.92
N ARG A 90 12.46 -5.94 -3.77
CA ARG A 90 13.77 -5.41 -3.38
C ARG A 90 13.64 -4.02 -2.76
N ALA A 91 12.87 -3.13 -3.39
CA ALA A 91 12.62 -1.80 -2.83
C ALA A 91 11.96 -1.87 -1.44
N MET A 92 10.99 -2.77 -1.23
CA MET A 92 10.38 -2.92 0.09
C MET A 92 11.33 -3.52 1.13
N GLU A 93 12.17 -4.47 0.74
CA GLU A 93 13.21 -5.04 1.61
C GLU A 93 14.26 -3.98 2.02
N GLU A 94 14.65 -3.07 1.12
CA GLU A 94 15.56 -1.94 1.41
C GLU A 94 14.98 -0.98 2.46
N HIS A 95 13.65 -0.88 2.52
CA HIS A 95 12.91 -0.08 3.48
C HIS A 95 12.43 -0.89 4.70
N GLU A 96 12.94 -2.12 4.87
CA GLU A 96 12.60 -3.04 5.98
C GLU A 96 11.11 -3.39 6.07
N MET A 97 10.41 -3.39 4.93
CA MET A 97 9.00 -3.70 4.83
C MET A 97 8.76 -5.13 4.32
N ALA A 98 8.04 -5.92 5.12
CA ALA A 98 7.64 -7.26 4.72
C ALA A 98 6.47 -7.22 3.72
N VAL A 99 6.70 -7.74 2.51
CA VAL A 99 5.65 -7.94 1.51
C VAL A 99 4.83 -9.17 1.85
N THR A 100 3.53 -8.99 2.06
CA THR A 100 2.61 -10.10 2.38
C THR A 100 2.21 -10.88 1.13
N LEU A 101 1.98 -10.16 0.03
CA LEU A 101 1.34 -10.69 -1.16
C LEU A 101 1.74 -9.90 -2.41
N ILE A 102 1.85 -10.59 -3.54
CA ILE A 102 1.90 -9.98 -4.87
C ILE A 102 0.60 -10.33 -5.64
N THR A 103 0.02 -9.35 -6.32
CA THR A 103 -1.21 -9.47 -7.14
C THR A 103 -1.06 -8.77 -8.50
N ASP A 104 -2.13 -8.79 -9.31
CA ASP A 104 -2.25 -8.30 -10.69
C ASP A 104 -1.56 -9.22 -11.75
N PRO A 105 -1.63 -8.94 -13.07
CA PRO A 105 -1.82 -9.98 -14.10
C PRO A 105 -0.72 -11.04 -14.16
N LEU A 106 0.47 -10.73 -13.64
CA LEU A 106 1.56 -11.66 -13.38
C LEU A 106 1.09 -12.97 -12.72
N VAL A 107 0.23 -12.89 -11.69
CA VAL A 107 -0.23 -14.08 -10.93
C VAL A 107 -1.19 -14.97 -11.69
N ASN A 108 -1.67 -14.53 -12.86
CA ASN A 108 -2.53 -15.32 -13.74
C ASN A 108 -1.72 -16.16 -14.74
N ASN A 109 -0.42 -15.90 -14.89
CA ASN A 109 0.46 -16.74 -15.70
C ASN A 109 1.07 -17.85 -14.84
N VAL A 110 0.75 -19.10 -15.18
CA VAL A 110 1.25 -20.28 -14.47
C VAL A 110 2.77 -20.36 -14.45
N ASP A 111 3.45 -19.90 -15.49
CA ASP A 111 4.91 -19.94 -15.60
C ASP A 111 5.60 -19.01 -14.60
N TYR A 112 4.87 -17.99 -14.11
CA TYR A 112 5.38 -16.99 -13.19
C TYR A 112 5.00 -17.27 -11.73
N VAL A 113 4.12 -18.24 -11.48
CA VAL A 113 3.70 -18.62 -10.13
C VAL A 113 4.88 -19.15 -9.31
N SER A 114 5.64 -20.10 -9.85
CA SER A 114 6.82 -20.64 -9.18
C SER A 114 7.85 -19.55 -8.88
N TYR A 115 8.02 -18.57 -9.76
CA TYR A 115 8.90 -17.45 -9.49
C TYR A 115 8.46 -16.64 -8.25
N ILE A 116 7.17 -16.35 -8.11
CA ILE A 116 6.67 -15.57 -6.95
C ILE A 116 6.77 -16.39 -5.66
N GLU A 117 6.34 -17.65 -5.69
CA GLU A 117 6.25 -18.47 -4.48
C GLU A 117 7.61 -19.02 -4.04
N GLU A 118 8.47 -19.43 -4.98
CA GLU A 118 9.74 -20.09 -4.69
C GLU A 118 10.91 -19.11 -4.63
N GLU A 119 11.02 -18.19 -5.61
CA GLU A 119 12.15 -17.24 -5.69
C GLU A 119 11.90 -15.97 -4.88
N LEU A 120 10.69 -15.41 -4.96
CA LEU A 120 10.32 -14.23 -4.18
C LEU A 120 9.81 -14.60 -2.77
N GLY A 121 9.36 -15.83 -2.53
CA GLY A 121 8.87 -16.23 -1.21
C GLY A 121 7.63 -15.46 -0.75
N CYS A 122 6.84 -14.92 -1.69
CA CYS A 122 5.62 -14.17 -1.40
C CYS A 122 4.38 -15.02 -1.70
N LEU A 123 3.30 -14.79 -0.96
CA LEU A 123 2.00 -15.34 -1.35
C LEU A 123 1.54 -14.67 -2.66
N ARG A 124 0.71 -15.39 -3.43
CA ARG A 124 0.00 -14.84 -4.59
C ARG A 124 -1.51 -14.89 -4.39
N ARG A 125 -2.23 -13.92 -4.96
CA ARG A 125 -3.69 -13.96 -5.05
C ARG A 125 -4.11 -13.12 -6.24
N ALA A 126 -4.97 -13.66 -7.09
CA ALA A 126 -5.60 -12.86 -8.13
C ALA A 126 -6.60 -11.88 -7.48
N THR A 127 -6.30 -10.59 -7.53
CA THR A 127 -7.24 -9.50 -7.23
C THR A 127 -7.25 -8.53 -8.41
N ARG A 128 -8.20 -7.59 -8.46
CA ARG A 128 -8.26 -6.53 -9.50
C ARG A 128 -7.73 -5.18 -9.00
N THR A 129 -7.01 -5.14 -7.88
CA THR A 129 -6.66 -3.89 -7.19
C THR A 129 -5.43 -4.03 -6.28
N SER A 130 -4.50 -3.06 -6.40
CA SER A 130 -3.35 -2.81 -5.50
C SER A 130 -3.76 -2.17 -4.20
N SER A 131 -3.23 -2.66 -3.07
CA SER A 131 -3.69 -2.16 -1.77
C SER A 131 -2.91 -2.58 -0.54
N LEU A 132 -2.70 -1.64 0.35
CA LEU A 132 -2.20 -1.83 1.71
C LEU A 132 -3.38 -2.06 2.67
N PHE A 133 -3.22 -3.01 3.59
CA PHE A 133 -4.16 -3.19 4.70
C PHE A 133 -3.58 -2.65 6.00
N ILE A 134 -4.38 -1.83 6.66
CA ILE A 134 -4.16 -1.34 8.01
C ILE A 134 -5.29 -1.92 8.87
N SER A 135 -4.94 -2.82 9.80
CA SER A 135 -5.89 -3.34 10.80
C SER A 135 -5.64 -2.61 12.11
N GLN A 136 -6.71 -2.14 12.73
CA GLN A 136 -6.63 -1.37 13.96
C GLN A 136 -6.32 -2.28 15.14
N GLY A 137 -5.21 -1.98 15.82
CA GLY A 137 -5.09 -2.04 17.27
C GLY A 137 -4.79 -0.63 17.78
N LEU A 138 -5.65 0.36 17.47
CA LEU A 138 -5.50 1.72 18.02
C LEU A 138 -6.16 1.81 19.40
N GLU A 139 -5.60 1.10 20.36
CA GLU A 139 -5.84 1.43 21.77
C GLU A 139 -4.59 2.17 22.26
N ASN A 140 -4.73 3.50 22.43
CA ASN A 140 -3.75 4.49 22.91
C ASN A 140 -2.78 5.09 21.88
N THR A 141 -3.26 6.13 21.19
CA THR A 141 -2.45 7.30 20.80
C THR A 141 -3.22 8.56 21.15
#